data_AF-A0A3N6GYW1-F1
#
_entry.id   AF-A0A3N6GYW1-F1
#
_cell.length_a   1.000
_cell.length_b   1.000
_cell.length_c   1.000
_cell.angle_alpha   90.00
_cell.angle_beta   90.00
_cell.angle_gamma   90.00
#
_symmetry.space_group_name_H-M   'P 1'
#
loop_
_entity.id
_entity.type
_entity.pdbx_description
1 polymer ?
#
loop_
_entity_poly.entity_id
_entity_poly.type
_entity_poly.pdbx_seq_one_letter_code
_entity_poly.pdbx_strand_id
1 'polypeptide(L)'
;MAGGTLWGMKKTTVYLPEDLEVRLDAESSATGISKAELIRRGVAMLLENAERPKGTQRLPVFDSGRPLTPEAMDDTLYGHIKERAARR
;
A
#
# COMPACT_ATOMS: atom_id res chain seq x y z
N MET A 1 -16.45 -27.62 -11.79
CA MET A 1 -16.64 -27.46 -13.25
C MET A 1 -16.61 -25.98 -13.59
N ALA A 2 -15.71 -25.35 -14.33
CA ALA A 2 -14.41 -25.70 -14.89
C ALA A 2 -13.60 -24.39 -14.88
N GLY A 3 -12.55 -24.32 -14.06
CA GLY A 3 -11.62 -23.19 -14.06
C GLY A 3 -10.49 -23.46 -15.02
N GLY A 4 -10.71 -23.24 -16.32
CA GLY A 4 -9.63 -23.26 -17.30
C GLY A 4 -8.74 -22.03 -17.13
N THR A 5 -7.45 -22.22 -16.85
CA THR A 5 -6.46 -21.14 -16.84
C THR A 5 -6.17 -20.70 -18.26
N LEU A 6 -6.54 -19.47 -18.60
CA LEU A 6 -6.17 -18.82 -19.86
C LEU A 6 -5.24 -17.66 -19.49
N TRP A 7 -4.00 -17.63 -20.01
CA TRP A 7 -3.07 -16.50 -19.85
C TRP A 7 -2.78 -16.07 -18.39
N GLY A 8 -2.82 -17.00 -17.43
CA GLY A 8 -2.61 -16.69 -16.00
C GLY A 8 -3.85 -16.18 -15.26
N MET A 9 -5.01 -16.10 -15.94
CA MET A 9 -6.28 -15.73 -15.31
C MET A 9 -7.07 -16.95 -14.85
N LYS A 10 -7.67 -16.87 -13.66
CA LYS A 10 -8.65 -17.85 -13.16
C LYS A 10 -10.06 -17.37 -13.48
N LYS A 11 -10.87 -18.24 -14.07
CA LYS A 11 -12.29 -17.95 -14.34
C LYS A 11 -13.08 -17.97 -13.02
N THR A 12 -13.81 -16.88 -12.77
CA THR A 12 -14.74 -16.73 -11.66
C THR A 12 -16.12 -16.38 -12.22
N THR A 13 -17.16 -17.08 -11.76
CA THR A 13 -18.54 -16.77 -12.12
C THR A 13 -19.21 -16.08 -10.94
N VAL A 14 -19.86 -14.96 -11.20
CA VAL A 14 -20.57 -14.16 -10.18
C VAL A 14 -21.98 -13.84 -10.68
N TYR A 15 -22.93 -13.72 -9.76
CA TYR A 15 -24.26 -13.21 -10.06
C TYR A 15 -24.26 -11.70 -9.87
N LEU A 16 -24.80 -10.97 -10.85
CA LEU A 16 -24.98 -9.52 -10.76
C LEU A 16 -26.47 -9.20 -10.58
N PRO A 17 -26.81 -8.25 -9.71
CA PRO A 17 -28.13 -7.62 -9.73
C PRO A 17 -28.46 -7.05 -11.11
N GLU A 18 -29.74 -7.09 -11.50
CA GLU A 18 -30.19 -6.63 -12.82
C GLU A 18 -29.84 -5.15 -13.07
N ASP A 19 -30.00 -4.29 -12.06
CA ASP A 19 -29.66 -2.88 -12.15
C ASP A 19 -28.17 -2.64 -12.41
N LEU A 20 -27.32 -3.51 -11.87
CA LEU A 20 -25.88 -3.43 -12.07
C LEU A 20 -25.48 -3.86 -13.50
N GLU A 21 -26.13 -4.90 -14.05
CA GLU A 21 -25.91 -5.32 -15.43
C GLU A 21 -26.32 -4.22 -16.42
N VAL A 22 -27.47 -3.57 -16.22
CA VAL A 22 -27.92 -2.45 -17.07
C VAL A 22 -26.90 -1.31 -17.09
N ARG A 23 -26.34 -0.96 -15.93
CA ARG A 23 -25.31 0.08 -15.83
C ARG A 23 -24.01 -0.33 -16.49
N LEU A 24 -23.62 -1.60 -16.35
CA LEU A 24 -22.41 -2.14 -16.97
C LEU A 24 -22.51 -2.14 -18.50
N ASP A 25 -23.71 -2.38 -19.03
CA ASP A 25 -23.98 -2.36 -20.48
C ASP A 25 -23.88 -0.96 -21.04
N ALA A 26 -24.51 0.00 -20.37
CA ALA A 26 -24.42 1.40 -20.75
C ALA A 26 -22.96 1.89 -20.79
N GLU A 27 -22.16 1.55 -19.77
CA GLU A 27 -20.74 1.93 -19.71
C GLU A 27 -19.91 1.22 -20.78
N SER A 28 -20.18 -0.06 -21.03
CA SER A 28 -19.50 -0.83 -22.08
C SER A 28 -19.77 -0.23 -23.46
N SER A 29 -21.03 0.12 -23.74
CA SER A 29 -21.43 0.79 -24.99
C SER A 29 -20.82 2.19 -25.13
N ALA A 30 -20.77 2.96 -24.05
CA ALA A 30 -20.23 4.32 -24.08
C ALA A 30 -18.70 4.35 -24.27
N THR A 31 -17.98 3.40 -23.68
CA THR A 31 -16.50 3.39 -23.67
C THR A 31 -15.88 2.45 -24.70
N GLY A 32 -16.65 1.51 -25.24
CA GLY A 32 -16.14 0.41 -26.09
C GLY A 32 -15.35 -0.65 -25.33
N ILE A 33 -15.29 -0.59 -23.99
CA ILE A 33 -14.59 -1.55 -23.16
C ILE A 33 -15.54 -2.71 -22.83
N SER A 34 -15.05 -3.96 -22.93
CA SER A 34 -15.89 -5.12 -22.60
C SER A 34 -16.33 -5.13 -21.13
N LYS A 35 -17.56 -5.61 -20.85
CA LYS A 35 -18.08 -5.82 -19.50
C LYS A 35 -17.09 -6.54 -18.57
N ALA A 36 -16.45 -7.60 -19.07
CA ALA A 36 -15.48 -8.38 -18.31
C ALA A 36 -14.24 -7.55 -17.93
N GLU A 37 -13.80 -6.62 -18.79
CA GLU A 37 -12.70 -5.72 -18.48
C GLU A 37 -13.10 -4.64 -17.46
N LEU A 38 -14.31 -4.09 -17.57
CA LEU A 38 -14.86 -3.18 -16.57
C LEU A 38 -14.94 -3.83 -15.19
N ILE A 39 -15.41 -5.08 -15.11
CA ILE A 39 -15.44 -5.86 -13.86
C ILE A 39 -14.03 -6.06 -13.31
N ARG A 40 -13.07 -6.46 -14.15
CA ARG A 40 -11.67 -6.64 -13.71
C ARG A 40 -11.08 -5.34 -13.16
N ARG A 41 -11.30 -4.21 -13.82
CA ARG A 41 -10.83 -2.89 -13.38
C ARG A 41 -11.45 -2.48 -12.05
N GLY A 42 -12.77 -2.62 -11.91
CA GLY A 42 -13.47 -2.31 -10.67
C GLY A 42 -12.96 -3.13 -9.49
N VAL A 43 -12.75 -4.44 -9.69
CA VAL A 43 -12.18 -5.32 -8.67
C VAL A 43 -10.73 -4.94 -8.33
N ALA A 44 -9.89 -4.67 -9.33
CA ALA A 44 -8.51 -4.24 -9.11
C ALA A 44 -8.45 -2.93 -8.31
N MET A 45 -9.22 -1.91 -8.71
CA MET A 45 -9.30 -0.63 -7.99
C MET A 45 -9.78 -0.82 -6.55
N LEU A 46 -10.79 -1.67 -6.32
CA LEU A 46 -11.26 -1.96 -4.97
C LEU A 46 -10.15 -2.57 -4.11
N LEU A 47 -9.42 -3.56 -4.65
CA LEU A 47 -8.37 -4.28 -3.93
C LEU A 47 -7.10 -3.45 -3.71
N GLU A 48 -6.75 -2.55 -4.63
CA GLU A 48 -5.65 -1.60 -4.45
C GLU A 48 -5.91 -0.65 -3.27
N ASN A 49 -7.18 -0.28 -3.06
CA ASN A 49 -7.60 0.61 -1.98
C ASN A 49 -7.92 -0.11 -0.66
N ALA A 50 -8.19 -1.42 -0.69
CA ALA A 50 -8.63 -2.23 0.45
C ALA A 50 -7.54 -2.53 1.51
N GLU A 51 -6.59 -1.62 1.71
CA GLU A 51 -5.45 -1.76 2.62
C GLU A 51 -4.45 -2.84 2.19
N ARG A 52 -3.36 -2.40 1.54
CA ARG A 52 -2.07 -3.03 1.81
C ARG A 52 -1.87 -2.92 3.32
N PRO A 53 -1.70 -4.03 4.09
CA PRO A 53 -1.36 -3.89 5.49
C PRO A 53 -0.16 -2.95 5.56
N LYS A 54 -0.25 -1.87 6.34
CA LYS A 54 0.88 -0.98 6.66
C LYS A 54 1.97 -1.74 7.47
N GLY A 55 1.94 -3.06 7.45
CA GLY A 55 2.84 -3.95 8.14
C GLY A 55 4.12 -4.13 7.34
N THR A 56 5.22 -3.80 8.00
CA THR A 56 6.57 -4.31 7.77
C THR A 56 7.43 -3.67 6.70
N GLN A 57 7.14 -2.46 6.23
CA GLN A 57 8.28 -1.64 5.80
C GLN A 57 8.98 -1.20 7.09
N ARG A 58 10.01 -1.97 7.49
CA ARG A 58 10.91 -1.55 8.58
C ARG A 58 11.31 -0.13 8.26
N LEU A 59 10.92 0.81 9.12
CA LEU A 59 11.41 2.18 9.01
C LEU A 59 12.94 2.09 8.94
N PRO A 60 13.59 2.85 8.05
CA PRO A 60 15.04 2.91 8.04
C PRO A 60 15.49 3.30 9.45
N VAL A 61 16.15 2.37 10.13
CA VAL A 61 16.79 2.66 11.41
C VAL A 61 18.15 3.26 11.09
N PHE A 62 18.42 4.42 11.68
CA PHE A 62 19.75 5.01 11.60
C PHE A 62 20.64 4.31 12.64
N ASP A 63 21.61 3.52 12.18
CA ASP A 63 22.65 3.00 13.07
C ASP A 63 23.73 4.08 13.24
N SER A 64 23.75 4.70 14.42
CA SER A 64 24.74 5.73 14.75
C SER A 64 26.13 5.17 15.04
N GLY A 65 26.28 3.84 15.20
CA GLY A 65 27.52 3.19 15.61
C GLY A 65 28.01 3.59 17.00
N ARG A 66 27.20 4.33 17.78
CA ARG A 66 27.52 4.83 19.11
C ARG A 66 26.63 4.15 20.16
N PRO A 67 27.15 3.86 21.36
CA PRO A 67 26.32 3.46 22.49
C PRO A 67 25.33 4.59 22.80
N LEU A 68 24.03 4.34 22.62
CA LEU A 68 22.95 5.24 23.00
C LEU A 68 22.43 4.87 24.40
N THR A 69 23.34 4.62 25.35
CA THR A 69 22.92 4.47 26.75
C THR A 69 22.58 5.84 27.31
N PRO A 70 21.61 5.96 28.22
CA PRO A 70 21.25 7.23 28.85
C PRO A 70 22.47 7.96 29.44
N GLU A 71 23.40 7.20 30.05
CA GLU A 71 24.59 7.73 30.69
C GLU A 71 25.57 8.32 29.66
N ALA A 72 25.79 7.63 28.55
CA ALA A 72 26.65 8.12 27.47
C ALA A 72 26.04 9.35 26.77
N MET A 73 24.71 9.43 26.67
CA MET A 73 24.01 10.60 26.15
C MET A 73 24.17 11.82 27.07
N ASP A 74 24.02 11.64 28.38
CA ASP A 74 24.17 12.72 29.35
C ASP A 74 25.58 13.32 29.34
N ASP A 75 26.62 12.48 29.30
CA ASP A 75 28.01 12.94 29.25
C ASP A 75 28.32 13.75 27.98
N THR A 76 27.83 13.29 26.83
CA THR A 76 28.04 14.00 25.55
C THR A 76 27.31 15.34 25.51
N LEU A 77 26.06 15.38 25.99
CA LEU A 77 25.28 16.61 26.06
C LEU A 77 25.94 17.63 27.01
N TYR A 78 26.36 17.17 28.18
CA TYR A 78 27.03 18.01 29.17
C TYR A 78 28.36 18.57 28.65
N GLY A 79 29.15 17.76 27.94
CA GLY A 79 30.37 18.20 27.28
C GLY A 79 30.13 19.31 26.26
N HIS A 80 29.13 19.14 25.38
CA HIS A 80 28.77 20.14 24.38
C HIS A 80 28.28 21.46 25.01
N ILE A 81 27.51 21.39 26.10
CA ILE A 81 27.04 22.58 26.82
C ILE A 81 28.22 23.34 27.43
N LYS A 82 29.18 22.65 28.04
CA LYS A 82 30.40 23.27 28.60
C LYS A 82 31.26 23.93 27.54
N GLU A 83 31.51 23.25 26.43
CA GLU A 83 32.31 23.78 25.33
C GLU A 83 31.66 25.01 24.67
N ARG A 84 30.32 25.04 24.60
CA ARG A 84 29.57 26.20 24.11
C ARG A 84 29.63 27.38 25.09
N ALA A 85 29.59 27.11 26.40
CA ALA A 85 29.70 28.13 27.42
C ALA A 85 31.12 28.74 27.50
N ALA A 86 32.17 27.92 27.29
CA ALA A 86 33.56 28.37 27.31
C ALA A 86 33.98 29.19 26.07
N ARG A 87 33.19 29.15 24.99
CA ARG A 87 33.40 29.95 23.77
C ARG A 87 32.74 31.34 23.82
N ARG A 88 32.16 31.71 24.96
CA ARG A 88 31.45 32.97 25.18
C ARG A 88 32.17 33.80 26.23
#